data_AF-C6C144-F1
#
_entry.id   AF-C6C144-F1
#
_cell.length_a   1.000
_cell.length_b   1.000
_cell.length_c   1.000
_cell.angle_alpha   90.00
_cell.angle_beta   90.00
_cell.angle_gamma   90.00
#
_symmetry.space_group_name_H-M   'P 1'
#
loop_
_entity.id
_entity.type
_entity.pdbx_description
1 polymer ?
#
loop_
_entity_poly.entity_id
_entity_poly.type
_entity_poly.pdbx_seq_one_letter_code
_entity_poly.pdbx_strand_id
1 'polypeptide(L)'
;MKYIVLTGLLLLGGCTSWHNPTLDLSVNRSERFAADRSECLERSQKATNSAPDNDLPQRTYTQDQDLYTKEVKAFQRCMNAKGWIKK
;
A
#
# COMPACT_ATOMS: atom_id res chain seq x y z
N MET A 1 -20.74 15.04 8.87
CA MET A 1 -19.80 15.64 7.90
C MET A 1 -18.33 15.22 8.07
N LYS A 2 -17.89 14.61 9.19
CA LYS A 2 -16.52 14.09 9.34
C LYS A 2 -16.23 12.79 8.56
N TYR A 3 -17.23 11.97 8.29
CA TYR A 3 -17.05 10.65 7.65
C TYR A 3 -16.88 10.69 6.12
N ILE A 4 -17.26 11.80 5.46
CA ILE A 4 -17.21 11.92 3.99
C ILE A 4 -15.77 12.15 3.49
N VAL A 5 -14.94 12.81 4.30
CA VAL A 5 -13.53 13.07 3.96
C VAL A 5 -12.70 11.77 3.99
N LEU A 6 -13.03 10.83 4.88
CA LEU A 6 -12.34 9.54 4.97
C LEU A 6 -12.65 8.60 3.79
N THR A 7 -13.91 8.57 3.32
CA THR A 7 -14.30 7.74 2.16
C THR A 7 -13.81 8.30 0.83
N GLY A 8 -13.67 9.63 0.70
CA GLY A 8 -13.12 10.27 -0.49
C GLY A 8 -11.62 10.00 -0.71
N LEU A 9 -10.81 9.96 0.35
CA LEU A 9 -9.37 9.68 0.24
C LEU A 9 -9.08 8.22 -0.15
N LEU A 10 -9.96 7.28 0.22
CA LEU A 10 -9.86 5.87 -0.18
C LEU A 10 -10.02 5.65 -1.69
N LEU A 11 -10.67 6.58 -2.40
CA LEU A 11 -10.88 6.53 -3.86
C LEU A 11 -9.86 7.35 -4.65
N LEU A 12 -9.14 8.29 -3.99
CA LEU A 12 -8.10 9.12 -4.61
C LEU A 12 -6.70 8.51 -4.56
N GLY A 13 -6.51 7.42 -3.82
CA GLY A 13 -5.42 6.47 -4.06
C GLY A 13 -5.70 5.74 -5.38
N GLY A 14 -5.53 6.46 -6.49
CA GLY A 14 -6.11 6.16 -7.79
C GLY A 14 -6.06 4.69 -8.16
N CYS A 15 -7.12 4.24 -8.86
CA CYS A 15 -7.33 2.89 -9.40
C CYS A 15 -6.10 2.39 -10.18
N THR A 16 -5.05 2.08 -9.44
CA THR A 16 -3.79 1.60 -9.95
C THR A 16 -4.07 0.17 -10.28
N SER A 17 -4.17 -0.13 -11.58
CA SER A 17 -4.41 -1.48 -12.04
C SER A 17 -3.12 -2.26 -11.89
N TRP A 18 -3.19 -3.41 -11.22
CA TRP A 18 -2.06 -4.32 -11.10
C TRP A 18 -2.33 -5.56 -11.94
N HIS A 19 -1.31 -6.15 -12.54
CA HIS A 19 -1.44 -7.41 -13.27
C HIS A 19 -0.30 -8.36 -12.89
N ASN A 20 -0.62 -9.64 -12.77
CA ASN A 20 0.35 -10.68 -12.45
C ASN A 20 0.31 -11.73 -13.57
N PRO A 21 1.26 -11.70 -14.51
CA PRO A 21 1.28 -12.62 -15.65
C PRO A 21 1.66 -14.05 -15.25
N THR A 22 2.27 -14.20 -14.07
CA THR A 22 2.73 -15.49 -13.52
C THR A 22 1.72 -16.13 -12.57
N LEU A 23 0.55 -15.52 -12.37
CA LEU A 23 -0.47 -16.04 -11.49
C LEU A 23 -1.12 -17.29 -12.11
N ASP A 24 -1.17 -18.37 -11.34
CA ASP A 24 -1.85 -19.61 -11.71
C ASP A 24 -3.33 -19.35 -12.02
N LEU A 25 -3.81 -19.92 -13.14
CA LEU A 25 -5.19 -19.77 -13.61
C LEU A 25 -6.24 -20.40 -12.68
N SER A 26 -5.83 -21.35 -11.83
CA SER A 26 -6.69 -21.96 -10.80
C SER A 26 -6.95 -21.06 -9.61
N VAL A 27 -6.16 -19.98 -9.44
CA VAL A 27 -6.26 -19.07 -8.30
C VAL A 27 -7.26 -17.95 -8.58
N ASN A 28 -8.10 -17.63 -7.60
CA ASN A 28 -8.92 -16.42 -7.67
C ASN A 28 -8.02 -15.18 -7.62
N ARG A 29 -7.85 -14.53 -8.77
CA ARG A 29 -7.00 -13.35 -8.93
C ARG A 29 -7.36 -12.22 -7.97
N SER A 30 -8.64 -11.97 -7.73
CA SER A 30 -9.10 -10.87 -6.88
C SER A 30 -8.73 -11.12 -5.42
N GLU A 31 -9.00 -12.34 -4.94
CA GLU A 31 -8.68 -12.75 -3.58
C GLU A 31 -7.16 -12.74 -3.34
N ARG A 32 -6.40 -13.29 -4.29
CA ARG A 32 -4.94 -13.30 -4.19
C ARG A 32 -4.36 -11.90 -4.19
N PHE A 33 -4.86 -11.02 -5.06
CA PHE A 33 -4.45 -9.61 -5.08
C PHE A 33 -4.73 -8.93 -3.74
N ALA A 34 -5.92 -9.13 -3.16
CA ALA A 34 -6.30 -8.52 -1.89
C ALA A 34 -5.38 -9.00 -0.75
N ALA A 35 -5.10 -10.30 -0.68
CA ALA A 35 -4.20 -10.89 0.31
C ALA A 35 -2.77 -10.33 0.18
N ASP A 36 -2.19 -10.40 -1.03
CA ASP A 36 -0.84 -9.90 -1.29
C ASP A 36 -0.72 -8.39 -1.03
N ARG A 37 -1.74 -7.62 -1.42
CA ARG A 37 -1.81 -6.17 -1.16
C ARG A 37 -1.84 -5.87 0.33
N SER A 38 -2.64 -6.59 1.10
CA SER A 38 -2.75 -6.38 2.56
C SER A 38 -1.42 -6.69 3.25
N GLU A 39 -0.81 -7.83 2.92
CA GLU A 39 0.50 -8.23 3.46
C GLU A 39 1.59 -7.21 3.12
N CYS A 40 1.65 -6.78 1.86
CA CYS A 40 2.64 -5.80 1.42
C CYS A 40 2.46 -4.42 2.07
N LEU A 41 1.22 -4.00 2.32
CA LEU A 41 0.92 -2.75 3.01
C LEU A 41 1.38 -2.80 4.48
N GLU A 42 1.05 -3.88 5.19
CA GLU A 42 1.48 -4.08 6.57
C GLU A 42 3.02 -4.12 6.66
N ARG A 43 3.65 -4.86 5.74
CA ARG A 43 5.10 -4.95 5.65
C ARG A 43 5.75 -3.60 5.37
N SER A 44 5.20 -2.80 4.45
CA SER A 44 5.77 -1.49 4.14
C SER A 44 5.67 -0.56 5.33
N GLN A 45 4.53 -0.51 6.01
CA GLN A 45 4.31 0.33 7.18
C GLN A 45 5.27 0.00 8.33
N LYS A 46 5.45 -1.30 8.62
CA LYS A 46 6.44 -1.78 9.61
C LYS A 46 7.87 -1.43 9.20
N ALA A 47 8.23 -1.61 7.93
CA ALA A 47 9.58 -1.34 7.45
C ALA A 47 9.96 0.15 7.48
N THR A 48 8.98 1.04 7.34
CA THR A 48 9.21 2.50 7.30
C THR A 48 8.82 3.20 8.58
N ASN A 49 8.30 2.49 9.59
CA ASN A 49 7.70 3.09 10.79
C ASN A 49 6.68 4.19 10.43
N SER A 50 5.92 4.01 9.35
CA SER A 50 4.93 5.00 8.90
C SER A 50 3.54 4.76 9.50
N ALA A 51 3.35 3.68 10.25
CA ALA A 51 2.09 3.37 10.92
C ALA A 51 1.68 4.51 11.88
N PRO A 52 0.41 4.94 11.93
CA PRO A 52 -0.03 6.12 12.68
C PRO A 52 0.06 5.98 14.21
N ASP A 53 0.27 4.76 14.70
CA ASP A 53 0.33 4.37 16.11
C ASP A 53 1.76 4.21 16.65
N ASN A 54 2.78 4.63 15.90
CA ASN A 54 4.14 4.62 16.42
C ASN A 54 4.34 5.70 17.50
N ASP A 55 5.09 5.36 18.55
CA ASP A 55 5.42 6.23 19.68
C ASP A 55 6.51 7.28 19.34
N LEU A 56 6.57 7.75 18.09
CA LEU A 56 7.60 8.69 17.65
C LEU A 56 7.18 10.15 17.92
N PRO A 57 8.17 11.06 18.10
CA PRO A 57 7.90 12.49 18.23
C PRO A 57 7.05 13.02 17.08
N GLN A 58 6.24 14.05 17.36
CA GLN A 58 5.38 14.67 16.37
C GLN A 58 6.19 15.11 15.14
N ARG A 59 5.81 14.60 13.98
CA ARG A 59 6.54 14.80 12.72
C ARG A 59 6.12 16.09 12.05
N THR A 60 7.06 16.69 11.33
CA THR A 60 6.77 17.76 10.39
C THR A 60 6.12 17.19 9.12
N TYR A 61 5.36 18.02 8.42
CA TYR A 61 4.74 17.64 7.14
C TYR A 61 5.74 17.04 6.14
N THR A 62 6.95 17.62 6.04
CA THR A 62 7.99 17.13 5.12
C THR A 62 8.50 15.74 5.51
N GLN A 63 8.59 15.45 6.81
CA GLN A 63 8.96 14.12 7.29
C GLN A 63 7.87 13.08 6.98
N ASP A 64 6.59 13.45 7.11
CA ASP A 64 5.49 12.56 6.74
C ASP A 64 5.46 12.27 5.24
N GLN A 65 5.75 13.26 4.40
CA GLN A 65 5.85 13.08 2.95
C GLN A 65 7.01 12.15 2.55
N ASP A 66 8.17 12.28 3.20
CA ASP A 66 9.32 11.40 2.96
C ASP A 66 9.02 9.95 3.40
N LEU A 67 8.40 9.77 4.57
CA LEU A 67 7.98 8.46 5.06
C LEU A 67 6.92 7.81 4.17
N TYR A 68 5.93 8.58 3.72
CA TYR A 68 4.95 8.11 2.76
C TYR A 68 5.61 7.67 1.45
N THR A 69 6.56 8.45 0.93
CA THR A 69 7.31 8.09 -0.28
C THR A 69 8.12 6.81 -0.09
N LYS A 70 8.75 6.64 1.07
CA LYS A 70 9.47 5.42 1.44
C LYS A 70 8.54 4.22 1.54
N GLU A 71 7.37 4.38 2.16
CA GLU A 71 6.35 3.35 2.30
C GLU A 71 5.86 2.90 0.93
N VAL A 72 5.49 3.83 0.05
CA VAL A 72 5.04 3.53 -1.32
C VAL A 72 6.09 2.74 -2.09
N LYS A 73 7.38 3.12 -1.98
CA LYS A 73 8.48 2.37 -2.62
C LYS A 73 8.64 0.97 -2.03
N ALA A 74 8.52 0.82 -0.71
CA ALA A 74 8.59 -0.49 -0.05
C ALA A 74 7.41 -1.40 -0.45
N PHE A 75 6.20 -0.83 -0.49
CA PHE A 75 4.99 -1.50 -0.97
C PHE A 75 5.15 -1.98 -2.41
N GLN A 76 5.58 -1.09 -3.32
CA GLN A 76 5.78 -1.44 -4.73
C GLN A 76 6.80 -2.57 -4.91
N ARG A 77 7.92 -2.54 -4.19
CA ARG A 77 8.92 -3.62 -4.22
C ARG A 77 8.33 -4.95 -3.77
N CYS A 78 7.51 -4.95 -2.71
CA CYS A 78 6.85 -6.15 -2.22
C CYS A 78 5.86 -6.72 -3.25
N MET A 79 5.02 -5.87 -3.84
CA MET A 79 4.07 -6.28 -4.88
C MET A 79 4.79 -6.85 -6.11
N ASN A 80 5.86 -6.18 -6.57
CA ASN A 80 6.68 -6.64 -7.69
C ASN A 80 7.33 -8.01 -7.40
N ALA A 81 7.83 -8.23 -6.19
CA ALA A 81 8.42 -9.51 -5.78
C ALA A 81 7.41 -10.67 -5.79
N LYS A 82 6.12 -10.36 -5.59
CA LYS A 82 5.00 -11.31 -5.70
C LYS A 82 4.48 -11.46 -7.14
N GLY A 83 5.12 -10.82 -8.11
CA GLY A 83 4.77 -10.88 -9.54
C GLY A 83 3.71 -9.88 -9.98
N TRP A 84 3.25 -9.00 -9.09
CA TRP A 84 2.29 -7.95 -9.46
C TRP A 84 3.01 -6.75 -10.07
N ILE A 85 2.64 -6.38 -11.29
CA ILE A 85 3.18 -5.26 -12.04
C ILE A 85 2.13 -4.17 -12.15
N LYS A 86 2.51 -2.95 -11.80
CA LYS A 86 1.67 -1.76 -11.92
C LYS A 86 1.48 -1.41 -13.40
N LYS A 87 0.22 -1.22 -13.82
CA LYS A 87 -0.15 -0.66 -15.13
C LYS A 87 -0.23 0.85 -15.09
#